data_AF-A0A849VNA7-F1
#
_entry.id   AF-A0A849VNA7-F1
#
_cell.length_a   1.000
_cell.length_b   1.000
_cell.length_c   1.000
_cell.angle_alpha   90.00
_cell.angle_beta   90.00
_cell.angle_gamma   90.00
#
_symmetry.space_group_name_H-M   'P 1'
#
loop_
_entity.id
_entity.type
_entity.pdbx_description
1 polymer ?
#
loop_
_entity_poly.entity_id
_entity_poly.type
_entity_poly.pdbx_seq_one_letter_code
_entity_poly.pdbx_strand_id
1 'polypeptide(L)'
;MEYFNFGASVVSALAAVAAAIIAWRVYRTQSQVDRPAVEVQLERINRHIIKLSVIILNRSDVGLKAESLRVKSPKEATLVAENLVGSFNDMGNWMVDFDALDGSKFDRNTTMSVSIGPRGSKGTRWGEGERQRQDLLLFVQPSSRSRILSMRLTLVSMEAVQRRTTIAITRALDAENSIAAD
;
A
#
# COMPACT_ATOMS: atom_id res chain seq x y z
N MET A 1 -63.14 -12.41 -14.28
CA MET A 1 -62.54 -11.40 -13.38
C MET A 1 -61.04 -11.68 -13.27
N GLU A 2 -60.22 -11.21 -14.23
CA GLU A 2 -58.78 -11.59 -14.26
C GLU A 2 -57.82 -10.39 -14.44
N TYR A 3 -58.28 -9.15 -14.26
CA TYR A 3 -57.42 -7.96 -14.47
C TYR A 3 -56.60 -7.53 -13.25
N PHE A 4 -56.76 -8.17 -12.09
CA PHE A 4 -56.12 -7.73 -10.84
C PHE A 4 -54.70 -8.27 -10.60
N ASN A 5 -54.28 -9.36 -11.26
CA ASN A 5 -52.96 -9.97 -11.00
C ASN A 5 -51.81 -9.32 -11.79
N PHE A 6 -52.10 -8.66 -12.91
CA PHE A 6 -51.06 -8.03 -13.75
C PHE A 6 -50.54 -6.70 -13.16
N GLY A 7 -51.40 -5.95 -12.45
CA GLY A 7 -50.98 -4.71 -11.79
C GLY A 7 -50.05 -4.96 -10.61
N ALA A 8 -50.33 -6.00 -9.81
CA ALA A 8 -49.52 -6.37 -8.65
C ALA A 8 -48.12 -6.91 -9.04
N SER A 9 -48.01 -7.62 -10.17
CA SER A 9 -46.73 -8.14 -10.66
C SER A 9 -45.81 -7.04 -11.21
N VAL A 10 -46.38 -6.03 -11.88
CA VAL A 10 -45.61 -4.88 -12.40
C VAL A 10 -45.10 -3.99 -11.26
N VAL A 11 -45.94 -3.72 -10.25
CA VAL A 11 -45.55 -2.92 -9.08
C VAL A 11 -44.47 -3.62 -8.25
N SER A 12 -44.57 -4.94 -8.07
CA SER A 12 -43.54 -5.71 -7.35
C SER A 12 -42.23 -5.80 -8.13
N ALA A 13 -42.27 -5.92 -9.46
CA ALA A 13 -41.07 -5.87 -10.31
C ALA A 13 -40.36 -4.51 -10.23
N LEU A 14 -41.10 -3.40 -10.27
CA LEU A 14 -40.54 -2.06 -10.13
C LEU A 14 -39.94 -1.83 -8.74
N ALA A 15 -40.59 -2.31 -7.68
CA ALA A 15 -40.07 -2.24 -6.32
C ALA A 15 -38.77 -3.05 -6.17
N ALA A 16 -38.68 -4.25 -6.78
CA ALA A 16 -37.49 -5.07 -6.76
C ALA A 16 -36.30 -4.40 -7.50
N VAL A 17 -36.56 -3.78 -8.65
CA VAL A 17 -35.55 -3.03 -9.41
C VAL A 17 -35.04 -1.83 -8.59
N ALA A 18 -35.94 -1.06 -7.97
CA ALA A 18 -35.56 0.06 -7.11
C ALA A 18 -34.71 -0.40 -5.92
N ALA A 19 -35.11 -1.48 -5.25
CA ALA A 19 -34.35 -2.07 -4.14
C ALA A 19 -32.96 -2.54 -4.60
N ALA A 20 -32.85 -3.19 -5.76
CA ALA A 20 -31.59 -3.63 -6.33
C ALA A 20 -30.64 -2.45 -6.64
N ILE A 21 -31.17 -1.35 -7.18
CA ILE A 21 -30.38 -0.13 -7.44
C ILE A 21 -29.85 0.47 -6.14
N ILE A 22 -30.70 0.57 -5.11
CA ILE A 22 -30.29 1.08 -3.80
C ILE A 22 -29.22 0.17 -3.19
N ALA A 23 -29.44 -1.14 -3.18
CA ALA A 23 -28.49 -2.12 -2.68
C ALA A 23 -27.14 -2.02 -3.41
N TRP A 24 -27.15 -1.88 -4.74
CA TRP A 24 -25.92 -1.69 -5.53
C TRP A 24 -25.20 -0.39 -5.18
N ARG A 25 -25.92 0.71 -4.98
CA ARG A 25 -25.32 2.00 -4.55
C ARG A 25 -24.71 1.89 -3.16
N VAL A 26 -25.43 1.28 -2.21
CA VAL A 26 -24.94 1.06 -0.85
C VAL A 26 -23.68 0.19 -0.87
N TYR A 27 -23.71 -0.92 -1.61
CA TYR A 27 -22.56 -1.81 -1.79
C TYR A 27 -21.35 -1.07 -2.39
N ARG A 28 -21.57 -0.25 -3.43
CA ARG A 28 -20.50 0.53 -4.06
C ARG A 28 -19.90 1.53 -3.08
N THR A 29 -20.71 2.25 -2.32
CA THR A 29 -20.24 3.21 -1.31
C THR A 29 -19.48 2.52 -0.19
N GLN A 30 -20.02 1.43 0.38
CA GLN A 30 -19.34 0.63 1.40
C GLN A 30 -17.99 0.10 0.91
N SER A 31 -17.95 -0.44 -0.31
CA SER A 31 -16.71 -0.93 -0.92
C SER A 31 -15.63 0.13 -1.13
N GLN A 32 -15.99 1.42 -1.14
CA GLN A 32 -15.04 2.53 -1.20
C GLN A 32 -14.57 2.94 0.20
N VAL A 33 -15.46 2.92 1.19
CA VAL A 33 -15.13 3.23 2.59
C VAL A 33 -14.15 2.19 3.17
N ASP A 34 -14.33 0.92 2.81
CA ASP A 34 -13.51 -0.19 3.31
C ASP A 34 -12.14 -0.29 2.62
N ARG A 35 -11.84 0.56 1.64
CA ARG A 35 -10.53 0.54 0.98
C ARG A 35 -9.45 0.99 1.95
N PRO A 36 -8.33 0.26 2.05
CA PRO A 36 -7.22 0.69 2.86
C PRO A 36 -6.66 2.01 2.34
N ALA A 37 -6.34 2.91 3.26
CA ALA A 37 -5.66 4.16 2.94
C ALA A 37 -4.16 3.93 2.99
N VAL A 38 -3.46 4.41 1.97
CA VAL A 38 -2.00 4.25 1.85
C VAL A 38 -1.36 5.62 1.74
N GLU A 39 -0.51 5.91 2.70
CA GLU A 39 0.36 7.07 2.71
C GLU A 39 1.78 6.61 2.41
N VAL A 40 2.49 7.41 1.62
CA VAL A 40 3.88 7.16 1.27
C VAL A 40 4.66 8.44 1.48
N GLN A 41 5.71 8.32 2.28
CA GLN A 41 6.65 9.38 2.61
C GLN A 41 8.03 9.00 2.05
N LEU A 42 8.75 10.00 1.58
CA LEU A 42 10.09 9.88 1.02
C LEU A 42 11.02 10.78 1.82
N GLU A 43 12.10 10.22 2.33
CA GLU A 43 13.13 10.94 3.07
C GLU A 43 14.49 10.63 2.43
N ARG A 44 15.17 11.64 1.93
CA ARG A 44 16.46 11.44 1.25
C ARG A 44 17.55 11.19 2.30
N ILE A 45 18.17 10.01 2.28
CA ILE A 45 19.30 9.68 3.16
C ILE A 45 20.60 10.20 2.54
N ASN A 46 20.80 9.94 1.24
CA ASN A 46 21.96 10.42 0.51
C ASN A 46 21.61 10.68 -0.98
N ARG A 47 22.59 10.95 -1.82
CA ARG A 47 22.38 11.30 -3.24
C ARG A 47 21.61 10.24 -4.03
N HIS A 48 21.74 8.96 -3.68
CA HIS A 48 21.18 7.83 -4.45
C HIS A 48 20.18 7.00 -3.67
N ILE A 49 20.09 7.19 -2.35
CA ILE A 49 19.28 6.38 -1.45
C ILE A 49 18.24 7.26 -0.76
N ILE A 50 17.00 6.81 -0.88
CA ILE A 50 15.83 7.44 -0.31
C ILE A 50 15.16 6.41 0.60
N LYS A 51 14.90 6.78 1.85
CA LYS A 51 14.03 6.03 2.73
C LYS A 51 12.58 6.19 2.27
N LEU A 52 11.93 5.08 2.00
CA LEU A 52 10.55 4.97 1.58
C LEU A 52 9.72 4.41 2.72
N SER A 53 8.91 5.26 3.34
CA SER A 53 8.00 4.84 4.41
C SER A 53 6.59 4.66 3.85
N VAL A 54 6.14 3.40 3.82
CA VAL A 54 4.79 3.02 3.40
C VAL A 54 3.94 2.82 4.64
N ILE A 55 2.98 3.72 4.83
CA ILE A 55 2.06 3.70 5.97
C ILE A 55 0.70 3.24 5.45
N ILE A 56 0.20 2.14 5.99
CA ILE A 56 -1.07 1.54 5.58
C ILE A 56 -2.03 1.63 6.76
N LEU A 57 -3.20 2.21 6.53
CA LEU A 57 -4.33 2.21 7.44
C LEU A 57 -5.41 1.30 6.87
N ASN A 58 -5.68 0.21 7.56
CA ASN A 58 -6.77 -0.68 7.23
C ASN A 58 -8.10 -0.08 7.68
N ARG A 59 -9.04 0.04 6.74
CA ARG A 59 -10.39 0.53 7.01
C ARG A 59 -11.44 -0.57 6.97
N SER A 60 -11.02 -1.80 6.63
CA SER A 60 -11.88 -2.97 6.58
C SER A 60 -11.88 -3.70 7.91
N ASP A 61 -12.96 -4.45 8.18
CA ASP A 61 -13.09 -5.28 9.38
C ASP A 61 -12.24 -6.57 9.33
N VAL A 62 -11.38 -6.71 8.31
CA VAL A 62 -10.59 -7.91 8.02
C VAL A 62 -9.11 -7.56 8.02
N GLY A 63 -8.26 -8.44 8.58
CA GLY A 63 -6.81 -8.27 8.53
C GLY A 63 -6.26 -8.29 7.09
N LEU A 64 -5.22 -7.49 6.84
CA LEU A 64 -4.57 -7.39 5.54
C LEU A 64 -3.08 -7.71 5.69
N LYS A 65 -2.51 -8.40 4.70
CA LYS A 65 -1.07 -8.59 4.58
C LYS A 65 -0.55 -7.83 3.37
N ALA A 66 0.49 -7.02 3.57
CA ALA A 66 1.24 -6.43 2.48
C ALA A 66 2.11 -7.52 1.84
N GLU A 67 1.83 -7.84 0.57
CA GLU A 67 2.50 -8.94 -0.14
C GLU A 67 3.73 -8.44 -0.89
N SER A 68 3.57 -7.36 -1.67
CA SER A 68 4.65 -6.82 -2.49
C SER A 68 4.49 -5.34 -2.77
N LEU A 69 5.63 -4.66 -2.93
CA LEU A 69 5.71 -3.33 -3.50
C LEU A 69 6.58 -3.36 -4.76
N ARG A 70 5.99 -2.89 -5.87
CA ARG A 70 6.67 -2.86 -7.16
C ARG A 70 6.82 -1.46 -7.70
N VAL A 71 8.05 -1.05 -8.00
CA VAL A 71 8.38 0.16 -8.76
C VAL A 71 8.01 -0.03 -10.22
N LYS A 72 7.25 0.92 -10.76
CA LYS A 72 6.87 1.02 -12.18
C LYS A 72 7.68 2.07 -12.91
N SER A 73 7.97 3.18 -12.26
CA SER A 73 8.79 4.28 -12.77
C SER A 73 9.53 4.96 -11.60
N PRO A 74 10.78 5.43 -11.76
CA PRO A 74 11.64 5.23 -12.91
C PRO A 74 12.01 3.75 -13.14
N LYS A 75 12.61 3.43 -14.29
CA LYS A 75 13.10 2.06 -14.56
C LYS A 75 14.37 1.75 -13.77
N GLU A 76 15.10 2.81 -13.49
CA GLU A 76 16.39 2.88 -12.83
C GLU A 76 16.28 2.92 -11.29
N ALA A 77 15.05 2.83 -10.77
CA ALA A 77 14.78 2.77 -9.34
C ALA A 77 14.48 1.35 -8.89
N THR A 78 15.16 0.93 -7.82
CA THR A 78 15.08 -0.39 -7.20
C THR A 78 14.83 -0.29 -5.71
N LEU A 79 14.24 -1.33 -5.12
CA LEU A 79 13.87 -1.41 -3.72
C LEU A 79 14.64 -2.52 -3.02
N VAL A 80 14.86 -2.32 -1.73
CA VAL A 80 15.22 -3.38 -0.79
C VAL A 80 14.57 -3.12 0.56
N ALA A 81 14.07 -4.17 1.21
CA ALA A 81 13.49 -4.02 2.54
C ALA A 81 14.61 -3.76 3.56
N GLU A 82 14.37 -2.80 4.46
CA GLU A 82 15.37 -2.31 5.40
C GLU A 82 15.97 -3.46 6.23
N ASN A 83 15.12 -4.37 6.71
CA ASN A 83 15.50 -5.57 7.47
C ASN A 83 16.35 -6.61 6.72
N LEU A 84 16.56 -6.49 5.40
CA LEU A 84 17.38 -7.42 4.61
C LEU A 84 18.83 -6.97 4.44
N VAL A 85 19.13 -5.71 4.80
CA VAL A 85 20.42 -5.05 4.49
C VAL A 85 21.03 -4.35 5.69
N GLY A 86 20.40 -4.45 6.86
CA GLY A 86 20.95 -3.92 8.09
C GLY A 86 21.69 -4.95 8.93
N SER A 87 22.69 -4.47 9.65
CA SER A 87 23.36 -5.17 10.74
C SER A 87 23.21 -4.35 12.02
N PHE A 88 23.48 -4.98 13.17
CA PHE A 88 23.67 -4.23 14.40
C PHE A 88 25.16 -3.94 14.55
N ASN A 89 25.51 -2.70 14.86
CA ASN A 89 26.88 -2.37 15.22
C ASN A 89 27.19 -2.87 16.65
N ASP A 90 28.46 -2.73 17.08
CA ASP A 90 28.90 -3.18 18.41
C ASP A 90 28.17 -2.48 19.57
N MET A 91 27.54 -1.33 19.32
CA MET A 91 26.72 -0.60 20.28
C MET A 91 25.25 -1.04 20.28
N GLY A 92 24.88 -2.05 19.48
CA GLY A 92 23.50 -2.52 19.33
C GLY A 92 22.61 -1.56 18.52
N ASN A 93 23.19 -0.58 17.83
CA ASN A 93 22.44 0.28 16.93
C ASN A 93 22.29 -0.42 15.58
N TRP A 94 21.06 -0.44 15.09
CA TRP A 94 20.76 -0.94 13.77
C TRP A 94 21.32 0.03 12.71
N MET A 95 22.13 -0.49 11.79
CA MET A 95 22.81 0.26 10.74
C MET A 95 22.61 -0.42 9.40
N VAL A 96 22.35 0.35 8.35
CA VAL A 96 22.45 -0.14 6.97
C VAL A 96 23.90 -0.12 6.55
N ASP A 97 24.43 -1.26 6.14
CA ASP A 97 25.71 -1.30 5.44
C ASP A 97 25.44 -1.01 3.96
N PHE A 98 25.63 0.26 3.58
CA PHE A 98 25.43 0.72 2.22
C PHE A 98 26.47 0.16 1.23
N ASP A 99 27.64 -0.28 1.73
CA ASP A 99 28.70 -0.87 0.91
C ASP A 99 28.47 -2.38 0.70
N ALA A 100 27.75 -3.04 1.61
CA ALA A 100 27.27 -4.42 1.46
C ALA A 100 25.99 -4.56 0.61
N LEU A 101 25.47 -3.45 0.08
CA LEU A 101 24.37 -3.45 -0.89
C LEU A 101 24.86 -3.95 -2.25
N ASP A 102 25.02 -5.25 -2.38
CA ASP A 102 25.27 -5.90 -3.67
C ASP A 102 24.08 -5.64 -4.63
N GLY A 103 24.39 -5.32 -5.88
CA GLY A 103 23.44 -5.11 -6.97
C GLY A 103 22.42 -6.24 -7.13
N SER A 104 22.77 -7.45 -6.69
CA SER A 104 21.90 -8.64 -6.68
C SER A 104 20.70 -8.55 -5.74
N LYS A 105 20.75 -7.72 -4.69
CA LYS A 105 19.66 -7.58 -3.69
C LYS A 105 18.61 -6.54 -4.07
N PHE A 106 18.87 -5.77 -5.13
CA PHE A 106 17.99 -4.73 -5.59
C PHE A 106 17.03 -5.26 -6.64
N ASP A 107 15.75 -5.28 -6.30
CA ASP A 107 14.70 -5.58 -7.25
C ASP A 107 13.72 -4.41 -7.32
N ARG A 108 13.16 -4.19 -8.50
CA ARG A 108 12.01 -3.31 -8.69
C ARG A 108 10.77 -3.88 -8.00
N ASN A 109 10.79 -5.13 -7.55
CA ASN A 109 9.73 -5.77 -6.79
C ASN A 109 10.28 -6.31 -5.46
N THR A 110 9.87 -5.73 -4.33
CA THR A 110 10.24 -6.23 -3.01
C THR A 110 9.04 -6.90 -2.35
N THR A 111 9.29 -8.04 -1.71
CA THR A 111 8.31 -8.67 -0.82
C THR A 111 8.15 -7.81 0.43
N MET A 112 6.92 -7.66 0.89
CA MET A 112 6.60 -7.00 2.16
C MET A 112 6.22 -8.07 3.19
N SER A 113 6.54 -7.80 4.46
CA SER A 113 6.29 -8.73 5.56
C SER A 113 5.36 -8.14 6.62
N VAL A 114 4.72 -7.01 6.31
CA VAL A 114 3.82 -6.32 7.23
C VAL A 114 2.42 -6.91 7.13
N SER A 115 1.90 -7.28 8.29
CA SER A 115 0.50 -7.63 8.51
C SER A 115 -0.17 -6.49 9.26
N ILE A 116 -1.39 -6.16 8.87
CA ILE A 116 -2.17 -5.03 9.37
C ILE A 116 -3.47 -5.59 9.93
N GLY A 117 -3.74 -5.29 11.20
CA GLY A 117 -4.94 -5.76 11.87
C GLY A 117 -6.21 -5.15 11.27
N PRO A 118 -7.39 -5.72 11.57
CA PRO A 118 -8.67 -5.17 11.15
C PRO A 118 -8.92 -3.79 11.78
N ARG A 119 -9.86 -3.04 11.21
CA ARG A 119 -10.32 -1.75 11.75
C ARG A 119 -10.68 -1.88 13.24
N GLY A 120 -10.23 -0.91 14.03
CA GLY A 120 -10.39 -0.88 15.47
C GLY A 120 -9.38 -1.72 16.26
N SER A 121 -8.48 -2.46 15.60
CA SER A 121 -7.43 -3.19 16.32
C SER A 121 -6.41 -2.21 16.91
N LYS A 122 -6.29 -2.24 18.23
CA LYS A 122 -5.24 -1.49 18.94
C LYS A 122 -3.94 -2.27 18.80
N GLY A 123 -2.97 -1.69 18.09
CA GLY A 123 -1.64 -2.29 17.97
C GLY A 123 -1.05 -2.54 19.36
N THR A 124 -0.45 -3.71 19.55
CA THR A 124 0.33 -3.98 20.75
C THR A 124 1.75 -3.44 20.54
N ARG A 125 2.54 -3.34 21.62
CA ARG A 125 3.95 -2.89 21.58
C ARG A 125 4.83 -3.72 20.60
N TRP A 126 4.33 -4.86 20.14
CA TRP A 126 5.01 -5.83 19.28
C TRP A 126 4.14 -6.36 18.14
N GLY A 127 2.95 -5.80 17.87
CA GLY A 127 1.96 -6.46 17.01
C GLY A 127 0.88 -5.58 16.39
N GLU A 128 0.29 -6.16 15.35
CA GLU A 128 -0.55 -5.63 14.27
C GLU A 128 -1.71 -4.74 14.73
N GLY A 129 -1.52 -3.42 14.64
CA GLY A 129 -2.61 -2.45 14.71
C GLY A 129 -3.29 -2.25 13.36
N GLU A 130 -4.43 -1.55 13.38
CA GLU A 130 -5.13 -1.15 12.13
C GLU A 130 -4.27 -0.23 11.26
N ARG A 131 -3.24 0.40 11.84
CA ARG A 131 -2.23 1.20 11.15
C ARG A 131 -0.87 0.58 11.32
N GLN A 132 -0.14 0.43 10.22
CA GLN A 132 1.24 -0.08 10.21
C GLN A 132 2.11 0.75 9.28
N ARG A 133 3.40 0.85 9.64
CA ARG A 133 4.43 1.49 8.83
C ARG A 133 5.47 0.44 8.46
N GLN A 134 5.80 0.36 7.19
CA GLN A 134 6.98 -0.36 6.72
C GLN A 134 7.95 0.61 6.06
N ASP A 135 9.20 0.53 6.48
CA ASP A 135 10.28 1.27 5.89
C ASP A 135 11.04 0.37 4.89
N LEU A 136 11.35 0.94 3.74
CA LEU A 136 12.07 0.32 2.63
C LEU A 136 13.15 1.31 2.18
N LEU A 137 14.21 0.79 1.57
CA LEU A 137 15.21 1.62 0.91
C LEU A 137 14.94 1.61 -0.59
N LEU A 138 14.85 2.81 -1.16
CA LEU A 138 14.75 3.06 -2.58
C LEU A 138 16.10 3.58 -3.06
N PHE A 139 16.74 2.81 -3.93
CA PHE A 139 17.90 3.27 -4.68
C PHE A 139 17.45 3.82 -6.01
N VAL A 140 17.92 5.01 -6.37
CA VAL A 140 17.67 5.66 -7.65
C VAL A 140 19.00 5.92 -8.32
N GLN A 141 19.25 5.28 -9.47
CA GLN A 141 20.51 5.48 -10.18
C GLN A 141 20.69 6.96 -10.59
N PRO A 142 21.94 7.46 -10.59
CA PRO A 142 22.25 8.83 -11.01
C PRO A 142 21.79 9.17 -12.44
N SER A 143 21.64 8.17 -13.31
CA SER A 143 21.15 8.32 -14.68
C SER A 143 19.65 8.63 -14.76
N SER A 144 18.89 8.43 -13.68
CA SER A 144 17.46 8.69 -13.63
C SER A 144 17.18 10.19 -13.71
N ARG A 145 16.48 10.59 -14.78
CA ARG A 145 15.96 11.97 -14.94
C ARG A 145 14.51 12.13 -14.50
N SER A 146 13.87 11.04 -14.06
CA SER A 146 12.46 11.07 -13.67
C SER A 146 12.29 11.77 -12.33
N ARG A 147 11.37 12.74 -12.29
CA ARG A 147 10.92 13.42 -11.05
C ARG A 147 9.74 12.73 -10.39
N ILE A 148 9.32 11.57 -10.91
CA ILE A 148 8.12 10.86 -10.46
C ILE A 148 8.49 9.42 -10.16
N LEU A 149 8.12 8.99 -8.95
CA LEU A 149 8.10 7.60 -8.51
C LEU A 149 6.68 7.06 -8.63
N SER A 150 6.49 6.08 -9.51
CA SER A 150 5.24 5.34 -9.61
C SER A 150 5.46 3.93 -9.10
N MET A 151 4.60 3.49 -8.19
CA MET A 151 4.68 2.19 -7.52
C MET A 151 3.32 1.50 -7.52
N ARG A 152 3.35 0.20 -7.23
CA ARG A 152 2.17 -0.64 -7.09
C ARG A 152 2.32 -1.47 -5.83
N LEU A 153 1.45 -1.23 -4.87
CA LEU A 153 1.34 -2.00 -3.63
C LEU A 153 0.27 -3.08 -3.80
N THR A 154 0.59 -4.30 -3.40
CA THR A 154 -0.34 -5.43 -3.40
C THR A 154 -0.63 -5.84 -1.95
N LEU A 155 -1.89 -5.83 -1.59
CA LEU A 155 -2.41 -6.26 -0.30
C LEU A 155 -3.27 -7.50 -0.49
N VAL A 156 -3.22 -8.44 0.45
CA VAL A 156 -4.01 -9.67 0.43
C VAL A 156 -4.79 -9.77 1.74
N SER A 157 -6.06 -10.13 1.65
CA SER A 157 -6.88 -10.45 2.82
C SER A 157 -6.30 -11.65 3.57
N MET A 158 -6.29 -11.59 4.90
CA MET A 158 -5.86 -12.69 5.77
C MET A 158 -6.99 -13.70 6.04
N GLU A 159 -8.19 -13.49 5.50
CA GLU A 159 -9.28 -14.47 5.55
C GLU A 159 -9.04 -15.68 4.64
N ALA A 160 -9.83 -16.74 4.86
CA ALA A 160 -9.85 -17.94 4.02
C ALA A 160 -10.06 -17.62 2.53
N VAL A 161 -10.80 -16.54 2.22
CA VAL A 161 -10.92 -16.01 0.86
C VAL A 161 -9.89 -14.91 0.65
N GLN A 162 -8.76 -15.28 0.04
CA GLN A 162 -7.61 -14.38 -0.23
C GLN A 162 -7.93 -13.34 -1.31
N ARG A 163 -8.75 -12.35 -0.97
CA ARG A 163 -9.00 -11.20 -1.85
C ARG A 163 -7.72 -10.38 -1.98
N ARG A 164 -7.26 -10.17 -3.22
CA ARG A 164 -6.10 -9.33 -3.52
C ARG A 164 -6.53 -7.94 -3.95
N THR A 165 -5.99 -6.92 -3.29
CA THR A 165 -6.20 -5.50 -3.62
C THR A 165 -4.89 -4.91 -4.11
N THR A 166 -4.95 -4.18 -5.22
CA THR A 166 -3.77 -3.51 -5.80
C THR A 166 -3.97 -2.00 -5.78
N ILE A 167 -2.98 -1.27 -5.29
CA ILE A 167 -3.03 0.19 -5.12
C ILE A 167 -1.89 0.80 -5.92
N ALA A 168 -2.24 1.67 -6.87
CA ALA A 168 -1.26 2.48 -7.58
C ALA A 168 -0.89 3.70 -6.73
N ILE A 169 0.41 3.92 -6.56
CA ILE A 169 0.95 5.02 -5.76
C ILE A 169 1.83 5.85 -6.68
N THR A 170 1.66 7.17 -6.66
CA THR A 170 2.52 8.11 -7.39
C THR A 170 3.00 9.18 -6.43
N ARG A 171 4.30 9.46 -6.44
CA ARG A 171 4.96 10.48 -5.62
C ARG A 171 5.98 11.24 -6.45
N ALA A 172 6.19 12.51 -6.11
CA ALA A 172 7.33 13.24 -6.62
C ALA A 172 8.61 12.66 -6.01
N LEU A 173 9.58 12.33 -6.85
CA LEU A 173 10.97 12.23 -6.42
C LEU A 173 11.45 13.67 -6.47
N ASP A 174 11.55 14.34 -5.32
CA ASP A 174 11.96 15.74 -5.30
C ASP A 174 13.22 15.90 -6.15
N ALA A 175 13.09 16.70 -7.22
CA ALA A 175 14.22 17.19 -7.96
C ALA A 175 15.05 18.01 -6.98
N GLU A 176 16.36 17.78 -6.94
CA GLU A 176 17.32 18.59 -6.19
C GLU A 176 16.83 20.04 -6.08
N ASN A 177 16.41 20.47 -4.87
CA ASN A 177 16.38 21.86 -4.40
C ASN A 177 15.72 21.98 -3.02
N SER A 178 16.56 21.80 -1.99
CA SER A 178 16.62 22.52 -0.69
C SER A 178 17.37 21.57 0.26
N ILE A 179 18.67 21.73 0.59
CA ILE A 179 19.40 22.93 0.99
C ILE A 179 20.86 22.78 0.51
N ALA A 180 21.35 23.81 -0.18
CA ALA A 180 22.76 24.17 -0.15
C ALA A 180 22.97 25.14 1.03
N ALA A 181 24.14 25.03 1.68
CA ALA A 181 24.69 25.89 2.72
C ALA A 181 24.08 25.76 4.13
N ASP A 182 24.81 25.07 5.01
CA ASP A 182 25.61 25.74 6.06
C ASP A 182 27.02 25.12 6.08
#